data_AF-A0A3M8AA84-F1
#
_entry.id   AF-A0A3M8AA84-F1
#
_cell.length_a   1.000
_cell.length_b   1.000
_cell.length_c   1.000
_cell.angle_alpha   90.00
_cell.angle_beta   90.00
_cell.angle_gamma   90.00
#
_symmetry.space_group_name_H-M   'P 1'
#
loop_
_entity.id
_entity.type
_entity.pdbx_description
1 polymer ?
#
loop_
_entity_poly.entity_id
_entity_poly.type
_entity_poly.pdbx_seq_one_letter_code
_entity_poly.pdbx_strand_id
1 'polypeptide(L)'
;MDVSRMSVAFQALKQQMLRRSPACRNDDRFVADELEAVDQREMAELCALCPLRAACAAYAAAERPAAGFWAGIKYPRPLGRPRKD
;
A
#
# COMPACT_ATOMS: atom_id res chain seq x y z
N MET A 1 13.93 11.25 22.96
CA MET A 1 12.85 10.44 22.36
C MET A 1 12.61 10.99 20.98
N ASP A 2 13.12 10.33 19.93
CA ASP A 2 13.01 10.80 18.56
C ASP A 2 11.58 10.55 18.08
N VAL A 3 10.77 11.61 18.01
CA VAL A 3 9.41 11.53 17.48
C VAL A 3 9.56 11.31 15.98
N SER A 4 9.47 10.03 15.58
CA SER A 4 9.86 9.52 14.27
C SER A 4 9.46 10.45 13.13
N ARG A 5 10.47 10.96 12.40
CA ARG A 5 10.30 11.77 11.20
C ARG A 5 9.53 10.96 10.14
N MET A 6 8.22 11.15 10.07
CA MET A 6 7.39 10.65 8.98
C MET A 6 7.89 11.20 7.65
N SER A 7 7.99 10.37 6.63
CA SER A 7 8.43 10.85 5.32
C SER A 7 7.43 11.83 4.70
N VAL A 8 7.93 12.72 3.84
CA VAL A 8 7.11 13.70 3.13
C VAL A 8 6.02 13.01 2.32
N ALA A 9 6.35 11.87 1.69
CA ALA A 9 5.39 11.09 0.90
C ALA A 9 4.27 10.51 1.78
N PHE A 10 4.60 9.99 2.96
CA PHE A 10 3.59 9.52 3.92
C PHE A 10 2.69 10.66 4.41
N GLN A 11 3.27 11.81 4.76
CA GLN A 11 2.49 12.96 5.22
C GLN A 11 1.53 13.46 4.14
N ALA A 12 1.99 13.55 2.89
CA ALA A 12 1.15 13.95 1.75
C ALA A 12 -0.01 12.97 1.53
N LEU A 13 0.25 11.66 1.53
CA LEU A 13 -0.80 10.65 1.40
C LEU A 13 -1.82 10.73 2.54
N LYS A 14 -1.34 10.81 3.79
CA LYS A 14 -2.20 10.93 4.98
C LYS A 14 -3.14 12.14 4.90
N GLN A 15 -2.61 13.30 4.49
CA GLN A 15 -3.44 14.51 4.32
C GLN A 15 -4.54 14.34 3.27
N GLN A 16 -4.26 13.62 2.18
CA GLN A 16 -5.28 13.36 1.16
C GLN A 16 -6.34 12.35 1.65
N MET A 17 -5.94 11.30 2.37
CA MET A 17 -6.87 10.33 2.97
C MET A 17 -7.80 10.95 4.01
N LEU A 18 -7.37 12.01 4.71
CA LEU A 18 -8.24 12.76 5.62
C LEU A 18 -9.35 13.54 4.89
N ARG A 19 -9.10 13.96 3.64
CA ARG A 19 -10.04 14.73 2.83
C ARG A 19 -10.92 13.86 1.95
N ARG A 20 -10.43 12.69 1.54
CA ARG A 20 -11.09 11.78 0.61
C ARG A 20 -10.92 10.35 1.13
N SER A 21 -12.03 9.67 1.38
CA SER A 21 -11.98 8.26 1.75
C SER A 21 -11.50 7.44 0.55
N PRO A 22 -10.39 6.68 0.66
CA PRO A 22 -9.99 5.79 -0.41
C PRO A 22 -11.00 4.65 -0.56
N ALA A 23 -11.17 4.17 -1.79
CA ALA A 23 -12.07 3.05 -2.09
C ALA A 23 -11.69 1.76 -1.34
N CYS A 24 -10.41 1.59 -0.98
CA CYS A 24 -9.90 0.41 -0.28
C CYS A 24 -10.06 0.42 1.25
N ARG A 25 -10.61 1.49 1.86
CA ARG A 25 -10.56 1.72 3.31
C ARG A 25 -11.08 0.56 4.18
N ASN A 26 -12.06 -0.20 3.68
CA ASN A 26 -12.71 -1.29 4.41
C ASN A 26 -12.61 -2.62 3.64
N ASP A 27 -11.60 -2.76 2.78
CA ASP A 27 -11.34 -3.99 2.03
C ASP A 27 -10.08 -4.65 2.60
N ASP A 28 -10.27 -5.68 3.41
CA ASP A 28 -9.19 -6.39 4.11
C ASP A 28 -8.20 -7.06 3.14
N ARG A 29 -8.61 -7.28 1.88
CA ARG A 29 -7.70 -7.81 0.84
C ARG A 29 -6.48 -6.90 0.63
N PHE A 30 -6.60 -5.59 0.89
CA PHE A 30 -5.48 -4.64 0.76
C PHE A 30 -4.37 -4.81 1.79
N VAL A 31 -4.66 -5.49 2.91
CA VAL A 31 -3.69 -5.83 3.95
C VAL A 31 -3.45 -7.34 4.07
N ALA A 32 -4.24 -8.16 3.36
CA ALA A 32 -4.08 -9.61 3.34
C ALA A 32 -2.68 -10.00 2.86
N ASP A 33 -2.11 -11.04 3.47
CA ASP A 33 -0.79 -11.55 3.12
C ASP A 33 -0.82 -12.30 1.79
N GLU A 34 -1.80 -13.18 1.64
CA GLU A 34 -2.05 -14.01 0.47
C GLU A 34 -3.27 -13.49 -0.30
N LEU A 35 -3.17 -13.47 -1.63
CA LEU A 35 -4.23 -13.00 -2.52
C LEU A 35 -4.25 -13.88 -3.77
N GLU A 36 -5.45 -14.32 -4.14
CA GLU A 36 -5.67 -14.99 -5.41
C GLU A 36 -5.43 -14.03 -6.58
N ALA A 37 -5.09 -14.59 -7.75
CA ALA A 37 -4.83 -13.77 -8.94
C ALA A 37 -6.06 -12.94 -9.37
N VAL A 38 -7.27 -13.45 -9.11
CA VAL A 38 -8.53 -12.73 -9.38
C VAL A 38 -8.69 -11.51 -8.47
N ASP A 39 -8.44 -11.66 -7.16
CA ASP A 39 -8.50 -10.56 -6.21
C ASP A 39 -7.50 -9.46 -6.56
N GLN A 40 -6.27 -9.84 -6.93
CA GLN A 40 -5.24 -8.87 -7.32
C GLN A 40 -5.68 -8.04 -8.54
N ARG A 41 -6.37 -8.64 -9.51
CA ARG A 41 -6.90 -7.94 -10.68
C ARG A 41 -8.02 -6.97 -10.30
N GLU A 42 -9.00 -7.42 -9.53
CA GLU A 42 -10.11 -6.57 -9.06
C GLU A 42 -9.61 -5.39 -8.23
N MET A 43 -8.66 -5.64 -7.32
CA MET A 43 -8.05 -4.60 -6.50
C MET A 43 -7.22 -3.62 -7.33
N ALA A 44 -6.57 -4.08 -8.41
CA ALA A 44 -5.86 -3.20 -9.33
C ALA A 44 -6.81 -2.26 -10.08
N GLU A 45 -7.98 -2.76 -10.50
CA GLU A 45 -9.03 -1.95 -11.12
C GLU A 45 -9.61 -0.93 -10.14
N LEU A 46 -9.88 -1.33 -8.89
CA LEU A 46 -10.30 -0.42 -7.83
C LEU A 46 -9.24 0.66 -7.55
N CYS A 47 -7.96 0.30 -7.59
CA CYS A 47 -6.86 1.27 -7.52
C CYS A 47 -6.85 2.24 -8.70
N ALA A 48 -7.11 1.76 -9.93
CA ALA A 48 -7.11 2.58 -11.14
C ALA A 48 -8.15 3.72 -11.08
N LEU A 49 -9.28 3.48 -10.41
CA LEU A 49 -10.36 4.46 -10.21
C LEU A 49 -10.15 5.37 -8.98
N CYS A 50 -9.18 5.05 -8.12
CA CYS A 50 -8.99 5.77 -6.86
C CYS A 50 -8.32 7.13 -7.10
N PRO A 51 -8.90 8.26 -6.62
CA PRO A 51 -8.31 9.59 -6.78
C PRO A 51 -6.99 9.75 -6.01
N LEU A 52 -6.71 8.86 -5.07
CA LEU A 52 -5.47 8.86 -4.27
C LEU A 52 -4.35 8.03 -4.90
N ARG A 53 -4.58 7.38 -6.05
CA ARG A 53 -3.65 6.43 -6.66
C ARG A 53 -2.24 7.00 -6.82
N ALA A 54 -2.12 8.24 -7.30
CA ALA A 54 -0.82 8.90 -7.50
C ALA A 54 -0.06 9.11 -6.18
N ALA A 55 -0.76 9.52 -5.11
CA ALA A 55 -0.16 9.69 -3.79
C ALA A 55 0.23 8.35 -3.15
N CYS A 56 -0.60 7.31 -3.34
CA CYS A 56 -0.27 5.94 -2.94
C CYS A 56 1.00 5.44 -3.64
N ALA A 57 1.12 5.68 -4.96
CA ALA A 57 2.29 5.26 -5.73
C ALA A 57 3.56 6.00 -5.27
N ALA A 58 3.46 7.31 -5.02
CA ALA A 58 4.60 8.10 -4.53
C ALA A 58 5.08 7.62 -3.15
N TYR A 59 4.15 7.35 -2.23
CA TYR A 59 4.47 6.74 -0.94
C TYR A 59 5.11 5.37 -1.10
N ALA A 60 4.52 4.49 -1.90
CA ALA A 60 4.98 3.12 -2.05
C ALA A 60 6.36 3.03 -2.74
N ALA A 61 6.67 3.95 -3.64
CA ALA A 61 8.00 4.07 -4.25
C ALA A 61 9.04 4.60 -3.26
N ALA A 62 8.70 5.60 -2.45
CA ALA A 62 9.61 6.21 -1.49
C ALA A 62 9.92 5.29 -0.30
N GLU A 63 8.89 4.68 0.28
CA GLU A 63 9.00 3.93 1.54
C GLU A 63 9.16 2.43 1.34
N ARG A 64 8.86 1.92 0.14
CA ARG A 64 8.87 0.48 -0.19
C ARG A 64 8.20 -0.35 0.91
N PRO A 65 6.87 -0.22 1.11
CA PRO A 65 6.15 -0.88 2.20
C PRO A 65 6.46 -2.36 2.26
N ALA A 66 6.67 -2.88 3.46
CA ALA A 66 7.01 -4.28 3.67
C ALA A 66 5.86 -5.24 3.37
N ALA A 67 4.62 -4.76 3.19
CA ALA A 67 3.46 -5.59 2.89
C ALA A 67 2.31 -4.74 2.30
N GLY A 68 1.25 -5.43 1.89
CA GLY A 68 -0.01 -4.86 1.43
C GLY A 68 -0.07 -4.60 -0.07
N PHE A 69 -1.19 -4.04 -0.50
CA PHE A 69 -1.46 -3.69 -1.89
C PHE A 69 -1.54 -2.18 -2.06
N TRP A 70 -0.65 -1.62 -2.88
CA TRP A 70 -0.48 -0.17 -3.01
C TRP A 70 -0.53 0.24 -4.47
N ALA A 71 -1.42 1.18 -4.80
CA ALA A 71 -1.55 1.79 -6.13
C ALA A 71 -1.69 0.79 -7.30
N GLY A 72 -2.26 -0.38 -7.06
CA GLY A 72 -2.43 -1.43 -8.07
C GLY A 72 -1.36 -2.52 -8.03
N ILE A 73 -0.46 -2.50 -7.05
CA ILE A 73 0.69 -3.40 -6.98
C ILE A 73 0.71 -4.11 -5.62
N LYS A 74 0.83 -5.44 -5.64
CA LYS A 74 1.10 -6.23 -4.43
C LYS A 74 2.57 -6.08 -4.04
N TYR A 75 2.82 -5.59 -2.83
CA TYR A 75 4.15 -5.54 -2.27
C TYR A 75 4.41 -6.83 -1.48
N PRO A 76 5.42 -7.63 -1.86
CA PRO A 76 5.72 -8.86 -1.17
C PRO A 76 6.27 -8.55 0.22
N ARG A 77 5.91 -9.37 1.20
CA ARG A 77 6.75 -9.46 2.41
C ARG A 77 8.15 -9.88 1.98
N PRO A 78 9.21 -9.23 2.50
CA PRO A 78 10.55 -9.77 2.32
C PRO A 78 10.49 -11.20 2.85
N LEU A 79 10.64 -12.18 1.95
CA LEU A 79 10.76 -13.57 2.35
C LEU A 79 11.96 -13.60 3.29
N GLY A 80 11.74 -13.95 4.55
CA GLY A 80 12.81 -14.16 5.50
C GLY A 80 13.85 -15.04 4.83
N ARG A 81 15.11 -14.58 4.79
CA ARG A 81 16.21 -15.31 4.15
C ARG A 81 16.11 -16.79 4.57
N PRO A 82 16.10 -17.77 3.65
CA PRO A 82 16.05 -19.17 4.04
C PRO A 82 17.20 -19.43 5.03
N ARG A 83 16.90 -20.05 6.17
CA ARG A 83 17.95 -20.51 7.09
C ARG A 83 18.80 -21.49 6.30
N LYS A 84 20.11 -21.24 6.25
CA LYS A 84 21.08 -22.17 5.69
C LYS A 84 21.46 -23.13 6.82
N ASP A 85 20.93 -24.33 6.77
CA ASP A 85 21.39 -25.52 7.51
C ASP A 85 22.85 -25.87 7.15
#